data_AF-A0A946I9F1-F1
#
_entry.id   AF-A0A946I9F1-F1
#
_cell.length_a   1.000
_cell.length_b   1.000
_cell.length_c   1.000
_cell.angle_alpha   90.00
_cell.angle_beta   90.00
_cell.angle_gamma   90.00
#
_symmetry.space_group_name_H-M   'P 1'
#
loop_
_entity.id
_entity.type
_entity.pdbx_description
1 polymer ?
#
loop_
_entity_poly.entity_id
_entity_poly.type
_entity_poly.pdbx_seq_one_letter_code
_entity_poly.pdbx_strand_id
1 'polypeptide(L)'
;MKFQDSLCFEKRWDWSGVEYQKTSEAWLGKLDAAHDDVFDIFSETYGRANAKMWVNRWRVFFMACAELFGMHGGDEWRVCHYLFNKR
;
A
#
# COMPACT_ATOMS: atom_id res chain seq x y z
N MET A 1 -7.73 -25.19 5.24
CA MET A 1 -7.70 -23.71 5.30
C MET A 1 -7.81 -23.30 6.77
N LYS A 2 -7.05 -22.31 7.25
CA LYS A 2 -7.09 -21.87 8.66
C LYS A 2 -8.29 -20.92 8.89
N PHE A 3 -8.72 -20.76 10.15
CA PHE A 3 -9.77 -19.83 10.60
C PHE A 3 -11.17 -20.09 9.99
N GLN A 4 -11.74 -21.28 10.22
CA GLN A 4 -13.04 -21.71 9.65
C GLN A 4 -14.13 -21.98 10.69
N ASP A 5 -13.90 -21.67 11.97
CA ASP A 5 -14.77 -22.12 13.07
C ASP A 5 -16.16 -21.49 13.02
N SER A 6 -16.23 -20.21 12.62
CA SER A 6 -17.49 -19.45 12.51
C SER A 6 -17.86 -19.06 11.08
N LEU A 7 -16.93 -19.22 10.14
CA LEU A 7 -17.05 -18.81 8.75
C LEU A 7 -16.60 -19.95 7.84
N CYS A 8 -17.37 -20.21 6.79
CA CYS A 8 -17.03 -21.18 5.75
C CYS A 8 -16.45 -20.47 4.54
N PHE A 9 -15.25 -20.86 4.11
CA PHE A 9 -14.63 -20.36 2.89
C PHE A 9 -15.48 -20.73 1.69
N GLU A 10 -15.77 -19.72 0.87
CA GLU A 10 -16.47 -19.91 -0.39
C GLU A 10 -15.51 -19.76 -1.57
N LYS A 11 -14.76 -18.65 -1.62
CA LYS A 11 -13.99 -18.30 -2.81
C LYS A 11 -12.80 -17.40 -2.50
N ARG A 12 -11.78 -17.50 -3.35
CA ARG A 12 -10.58 -16.65 -3.34
C ARG A 12 -10.34 -16.07 -4.72
N TRP A 13 -9.85 -14.83 -4.77
CA TRP A 13 -9.29 -14.21 -5.98
C TRP A 13 -7.86 -13.76 -5.68
N ASP A 14 -6.96 -14.07 -6.62
CA ASP A 14 -5.53 -13.79 -6.50
C ASP A 14 -5.08 -12.80 -7.56
N TRP A 15 -4.77 -11.58 -7.13
CA TRP A 15 -4.29 -10.52 -8.00
C TRP A 15 -2.77 -10.49 -7.98
N SER A 16 -2.15 -10.33 -9.15
CA SER A 16 -0.70 -10.07 -9.24
C SER A 16 -0.36 -8.80 -8.48
N GLY A 17 0.82 -8.77 -7.87
CA GLY A 17 1.36 -7.58 -7.20
C GLY A 17 1.57 -6.39 -8.15
N VAL A 18 1.65 -6.62 -9.47
CA VAL A 18 1.86 -5.55 -10.47
C VAL A 18 0.83 -4.42 -10.35
N GLU A 19 -0.43 -4.73 -10.05
CA GLU A 19 -1.44 -3.68 -9.89
C GLU A 19 -1.21 -2.84 -8.62
N TYR A 20 -0.70 -3.46 -7.56
CA TYR A 20 -0.32 -2.76 -6.34
C TYR A 20 0.97 -1.96 -6.50
N GLN A 21 1.92 -2.47 -7.29
CA GLN A 21 3.12 -1.73 -7.70
C GLN A 21 2.72 -0.43 -8.39
N LYS A 22 1.91 -0.50 -9.46
CA LYS A 22 1.43 0.68 -10.21
C LYS A 22 0.70 1.67 -9.30
N THR A 23 -0.09 1.16 -8.35
CA THR A 23 -0.80 1.98 -7.37
C THR A 23 0.19 2.73 -6.46
N SER A 24 1.23 2.04 -5.96
CA SER A 24 2.25 2.63 -5.10
C SER A 24 3.09 3.68 -5.85
N GLU A 25 3.45 3.41 -7.11
CA GLU A 25 4.14 4.36 -7.99
C GLU A 25 3.28 5.60 -8.28
N ALA A 26 1.98 5.41 -8.52
CA ALA A 26 1.04 6.52 -8.72
C ALA A 26 0.90 7.38 -7.46
N TRP A 27 0.86 6.77 -6.27
CA TRP A 27 0.84 7.50 -5.00
C TRP A 27 2.13 8.25 -4.74
N LEU A 28 3.29 7.66 -5.03
CA LEU A 28 4.57 8.35 -4.95
C LEU A 28 4.61 9.56 -5.88
N GLY A 29 4.20 9.40 -7.14
CA GLY A 29 4.13 10.49 -8.11
C GLY A 29 3.19 11.61 -7.67
N LYS A 30 2.03 11.26 -7.09
CA LYS A 30 1.07 12.23 -6.54
C LYS A 30 1.64 12.96 -5.31
N LEU A 31 2.32 12.24 -4.42
CA LEU A 31 2.97 12.81 -3.23
C LEU A 31 4.04 13.84 -3.64
N ASP A 32 4.88 13.49 -4.62
CA ASP A 32 5.95 14.36 -5.12
C ASP A 32 5.37 15.57 -5.88
N ALA A 33 4.29 15.41 -6.65
CA ALA A 33 3.64 16.51 -7.37
C ALA A 33 2.90 17.49 -6.44
N ALA A 34 2.39 17.02 -5.31
CA ALA A 34 1.68 17.83 -4.31
C ALA A 34 2.59 18.25 -3.14
N HIS A 35 3.90 18.42 -3.39
CA HIS A 35 4.92 18.62 -2.35
C HIS A 35 4.55 19.71 -1.33
N ASP A 36 4.13 20.89 -1.77
CA ASP A 36 3.88 22.04 -0.89
C ASP A 36 2.66 21.80 0.01
N ASP A 37 1.54 21.35 -0.58
CA ASP A 37 0.33 20.99 0.17
C ASP A 37 0.60 19.91 1.21
N VAL A 38 1.37 18.87 0.83
CA VAL A 38 1.75 17.78 1.72
C VAL A 38 2.66 18.30 2.83
N PHE A 39 3.63 19.16 2.51
CA PHE A 39 4.53 19.75 3.49
C PHE A 39 3.78 20.58 4.53
N ASP A 40 2.76 21.34 4.12
CA ASP A 40 1.92 22.13 5.01
C ASP A 40 1.08 21.22 5.93
N ILE A 41 0.38 20.23 5.38
CA ILE A 41 -0.38 19.23 6.18
C ILE A 41 0.55 18.54 7.19
N PHE A 42 1.76 18.20 6.79
CA PHE A 42 2.70 17.49 7.66
C PHE A 42 3.36 18.42 8.67
N SER A 43 3.51 19.70 8.35
CA SER A 43 3.96 20.72 9.30
C SER A 43 2.93 20.95 10.39
N GLU A 44 1.64 20.96 10.05
CA GLU A 44 0.55 21.04 11.02
C GLU A 44 0.44 19.77 11.87
N THR A 45 0.60 18.59 11.27
CA THR A 45 0.41 17.30 11.95
C THR A 45 1.59 16.90 12.83
N TYR A 46 2.82 17.09 12.34
CA TYR A 46 4.04 16.56 12.96
C TYR A 46 5.02 17.64 13.44
N GLY A 47 4.66 18.91 13.24
CA GLY A 47 5.53 20.06 13.46
C GLY A 47 6.45 20.32 12.28
N ARG A 48 6.62 21.60 11.93
CA ARG A 48 7.42 22.06 10.78
C ARG A 48 8.85 21.50 10.75
N ALA A 49 9.48 21.33 11.92
CA ALA A 49 10.82 20.75 12.04
C ALA A 49 10.90 19.28 11.57
N ASN A 50 9.79 18.54 11.66
CA ASN A 50 9.71 17.12 11.31
C ASN A 50 9.03 16.86 9.96
N ALA A 51 8.35 17.84 9.38
CA ALA A 51 7.55 17.68 8.17
C ALA A 51 8.33 17.00 7.03
N LYS A 52 9.53 17.52 6.73
CA LYS A 52 10.42 16.96 5.69
C LYS A 52 10.78 15.49 5.96
N MET A 53 11.05 15.13 7.22
CA MET A 53 11.35 13.75 7.59
C MET A 53 10.15 12.84 7.31
N TRP A 54 8.94 13.29 7.64
CA TRP A 54 7.73 12.52 7.40
C TRP A 54 7.38 12.39 5.92
N VAL A 55 7.56 13.44 5.12
CA VAL A 55 7.42 13.35 3.65
C VAL A 55 8.34 12.26 3.10
N ASN A 56 9.62 12.27 3.50
CA ASN A 56 10.57 11.26 3.06
C ASN A 56 10.22 9.85 3.52
N ARG A 57 9.67 9.68 4.73
CA ARG A 57 9.21 8.36 5.21
C ARG A 57 8.10 7.79 4.33
N TRP A 58 7.13 8.63 3.93
CA TRP A 58 6.07 8.21 3.02
C TRP A 58 6.58 7.90 1.61
N ARG A 59 7.52 8.70 1.10
CA ARG A 59 8.21 8.39 -0.18
C ARG A 59 8.88 7.02 -0.13
N VAL A 60 9.68 6.76 0.91
CA VAL A 60 10.38 5.48 1.11
C VAL A 60 9.38 4.34 1.24
N PHE A 61 8.28 4.54 1.97
CA PHE A 61 7.22 3.54 2.09
C PHE A 61 6.63 3.17 0.72
N PHE A 62 6.23 4.15 -0.10
CA PHE A 62 5.69 3.86 -1.43
C PHE A 62 6.70 3.21 -2.37
N MET A 63 7.97 3.65 -2.34
CA MET A 63 9.03 2.99 -3.11
C MET A 63 9.24 1.53 -2.67
N ALA A 64 9.29 1.28 -1.36
CA ALA A 64 9.46 -0.07 -0.83
C ALA A 64 8.28 -0.98 -1.20
N CYS A 65 7.04 -0.47 -1.15
CA CYS A 65 5.87 -1.20 -1.61
C CYS A 65 5.92 -1.48 -3.11
N ALA A 66 6.29 -0.50 -3.94
CA ALA A 66 6.40 -0.69 -5.39
C ALA A 66 7.38 -1.83 -5.74
N GLU A 67 8.58 -1.82 -5.16
CA GLU A 67 9.59 -2.86 -5.37
C GLU A 67 9.13 -4.23 -4.86
N LEU A 68 8.55 -4.28 -3.65
CA LEU A 68 8.10 -5.53 -3.03
C LEU A 68 7.00 -6.21 -3.86
N PHE A 69 6.00 -5.45 -4.27
CA PHE A 69 4.87 -5.95 -5.05
C PHE A 69 5.19 -6.13 -6.54
N GLY A 70 6.22 -5.47 -7.07
CA GLY A 70 6.72 -5.67 -8.44
C GLY A 70 7.68 -6.85 -8.60
N MET A 71 8.19 -7.40 -7.48
CA MET A 71 9.19 -8.46 -7.48
C MET A 71 8.77 -9.67 -8.32
N HIS A 72 9.68 -10.14 -9.17
CA HIS A 72 9.46 -11.24 -10.12
C HIS A 72 8.17 -11.09 -10.95
N GLY A 73 7.87 -9.87 -11.43
CA GLY A 73 6.66 -9.62 -12.21
C GLY A 73 5.37 -9.67 -11.37
N GLY A 74 5.49 -9.42 -10.05
CA GLY A 74 4.39 -9.41 -9.10
C GLY A 74 3.84 -10.78 -8.69
N ASP A 75 4.65 -11.83 -8.84
CA ASP A 75 4.26 -13.19 -8.48
C ASP A 75 4.67 -13.60 -7.06
N GLU A 76 5.57 -12.86 -6.40
CA GLU A 76 5.98 -13.10 -5.01
C GLU A 76 4.97 -12.56 -3.99
N TRP A 77 4.68 -11.25 -4.06
CA TRP A 77 3.76 -10.58 -3.16
C TRP A 77 2.48 -10.21 -3.90
N ARG A 78 1.36 -10.76 -3.45
CA ARG A 78 0.08 -10.73 -4.15
C ARG A 78 -1.04 -10.17 -3.27
N VAL A 79 -2.08 -9.65 -3.90
CA VAL A 79 -3.29 -9.21 -3.20
C VAL A 79 -4.36 -10.28 -3.32
N CYS A 80 -4.83 -10.78 -2.17
CA CYS A 80 -5.76 -11.89 -2.11
C CYS A 80 -7.09 -11.43 -1.50
N HIS A 81 -8.18 -11.61 -2.22
CA HIS A 81 -9.53 -11.37 -1.71
C HIS A 81 -10.19 -12.70 -1.37
N TYR A 82 -10.86 -12.77 -0.24
CA TYR A 82 -11.50 -13.98 0.27
C TYR A 82 -12.97 -13.71 0.56
N LEU A 83 -13.85 -14.56 0.03
CA LEU A 83 -15.27 -14.59 0.33
C LEU A 83 -15.56 -15.74 1.30
N PHE A 84 -16.30 -15.44 2.34
CA PHE A 84 -16.74 -16.39 3.35
C PHE A 84 -18.24 -16.27 3.58
N ASN A 85 -18.87 -17.38 3.90
CA ASN A 85 -20.25 -17.45 4.36
C ASN A 85 -20.32 -17.73 5.86
N LYS A 86 -21.44 -17.34 6.46
CA LYS A 86 -21.78 -17.81 7.80
C LYS A 86 -21.97 -19.33 7.76
N ARG A 87 -21.46 -20.01 8.79
CA ARG A 87 -21.66 -21.44 8.96
C ARG A 87 -23.09 -21.77 9.39
#